data_AF-A0A7U2I0W5-F1
#
_entry.id   AF-A0A7U2I0W5-F1
#
_cell.length_a   1.000
_cell.length_b   1.000
_cell.length_c   1.000
_cell.angle_alpha   90.00
_cell.angle_beta   90.00
_cell.angle_gamma   90.00
#
_symmetry.space_group_name_H-M   'P 1'
#
loop_
_entity.id
_entity.type
_entity.pdbx_description
1 polymer ?
#
loop_
_entity_poly.entity_id
_entity_poly.type
_entity_poly.pdbx_seq_one_letter_code
_entity_poly.pdbx_strand_id
1 'polypeptide(L)'
;MVAYSSLVLLGASAAVANPIFPRQAAASSAPVAAVAPASTAWDAGAVNEYPIHASCNATQKAYIKKGLQETETIARHARDHILRWGNSSAIYKKYFGDAATGEPAGWFAKIADGDKAGVVFRCDDPDQNCATQKGWAGHWRGANASSETVICDVSYETRRSLEGLCGFGWTVATGATNFYWAGDLLHRLLHIPKVGEGVVEHYSVGKYPGVLELAKENSTYAVRDSDTLQYFALEAYAQDIAVPGVGCAGKYTATSSSAAAASTSRAASVSAAPASASATPTRAAATSAAATSTKPAQAAQSCTPHDDHWHCPPGVPEPAGPPA
;
A
#
# COMPACT_ATOMS: atom_id res chain seq x y z
N MET A 1 -67.20 2.76 -51.85
CA MET A 1 -66.79 2.98 -50.44
C MET A 1 -66.28 4.40 -50.33
N VAL A 2 -66.82 5.14 -49.37
CA VAL A 2 -66.86 6.62 -49.30
C VAL A 2 -65.50 7.20 -48.90
N ALA A 3 -65.16 8.35 -49.51
CA ALA A 3 -64.04 9.20 -49.14
C ALA A 3 -64.53 10.61 -48.70
N TYR A 4 -63.93 11.05 -47.60
CA TYR A 4 -63.78 12.38 -46.96
C TYR A 4 -64.51 13.63 -47.48
N SER A 5 -65.01 14.42 -46.52
CA SER A 5 -64.84 15.89 -46.53
C SER A 5 -64.96 16.52 -45.13
N SER A 6 -64.01 17.40 -44.86
CA SER A 6 -63.85 18.22 -43.66
C SER A 6 -64.93 19.30 -43.55
N LEU A 7 -65.36 19.63 -42.32
CA LEU A 7 -66.20 20.80 -42.06
C LEU A 7 -65.57 21.69 -40.97
N VAL A 8 -65.29 22.94 -41.35
CA VAL A 8 -64.88 24.06 -40.49
C VAL A 8 -66.15 24.73 -39.96
N LEU A 9 -66.24 24.99 -38.65
CA LEU A 9 -67.28 25.86 -38.08
C LEU A 9 -66.66 27.12 -37.46
N LEU A 10 -67.16 28.27 -37.93
CA LEU A 10 -66.91 29.60 -37.40
C LEU A 10 -67.59 29.79 -36.04
N GLY A 11 -66.84 30.28 -35.05
CA GLY A 11 -67.38 30.74 -33.77
C GLY A 11 -67.89 32.18 -33.87
N ALA A 12 -69.14 32.41 -33.47
CA ALA A 12 -69.69 33.73 -33.21
C ALA A 12 -69.57 34.07 -31.72
N SER A 13 -68.91 35.18 -31.40
CA SER A 13 -68.74 35.69 -30.04
C SER A 13 -70.01 36.42 -29.58
N ALA A 14 -70.63 35.96 -28.49
CA ALA A 14 -71.63 36.73 -27.76
C ALA A 14 -70.95 37.40 -26.54
N ALA A 15 -70.95 38.73 -26.51
CA ALA A 15 -70.49 39.51 -25.37
C ALA A 15 -71.62 39.65 -24.34
N VAL A 16 -71.42 39.11 -23.14
CA VAL A 16 -72.27 39.34 -21.97
C VAL A 16 -71.56 40.28 -21.00
N ALA A 17 -72.19 41.43 -20.72
CA ALA A 17 -71.71 42.39 -19.73
C ALA A 17 -72.22 41.97 -18.33
N ASN A 18 -71.29 41.65 -17.43
CA ASN A 18 -71.60 41.37 -16.02
C ASN A 18 -71.49 42.66 -15.17
N PRO A 19 -72.34 42.83 -14.15
CA PRO A 19 -72.25 43.95 -13.22
C PRO A 19 -71.00 43.84 -12.33
N ILE A 20 -70.33 44.97 -12.14
CA ILE A 20 -69.12 45.10 -11.31
C ILE A 20 -69.56 45.25 -9.85
N PHE A 21 -69.32 44.23 -9.04
CA PHE A 21 -69.34 44.35 -7.58
C PHE A 21 -67.94 44.73 -7.07
N PRO A 22 -67.82 45.58 -6.03
CA PRO A 22 -66.52 45.93 -5.44
C PRO A 22 -65.86 44.68 -4.85
N ARG A 23 -64.69 44.32 -5.40
CA ARG A 23 -63.89 43.17 -4.99
C ARG A 23 -63.27 43.47 -3.62
N GLN A 24 -63.83 42.88 -2.57
CA GLN A 24 -63.14 42.80 -1.27
C GLN A 24 -61.82 42.05 -1.51
N ALA A 25 -60.70 42.75 -1.37
CA ALA A 25 -59.39 42.14 -1.41
C ALA A 25 -59.25 41.24 -0.18
N ALA A 26 -59.60 39.96 -0.34
CA ALA A 26 -59.17 38.95 0.61
C ALA A 26 -57.64 38.91 0.54
N ALA A 27 -56.98 39.41 1.57
CA ALA A 27 -55.56 39.23 1.76
C ALA A 27 -55.31 37.73 1.94
N SER A 28 -54.97 37.04 0.85
CA SER A 28 -54.39 35.70 0.93
C SER A 28 -53.06 35.83 1.64
N SER A 29 -53.03 35.53 2.93
CA SER A 29 -51.81 35.19 3.64
C SER A 29 -51.30 33.87 3.05
N ALA A 30 -50.51 33.95 1.99
CA ALA A 30 -49.72 32.80 1.56
C ALA A 30 -48.83 32.41 2.75
N PRO A 31 -48.84 31.14 3.20
CA PRO A 31 -47.87 30.71 4.18
C PRO A 31 -46.49 30.98 3.60
N VAL A 32 -45.67 31.75 4.31
CA VAL A 32 -44.25 31.86 4.00
C VAL A 32 -43.73 30.43 4.03
N ALA A 33 -43.38 29.89 2.85
CA ALA A 33 -42.74 28.59 2.78
C ALA A 33 -41.51 28.68 3.67
N ALA A 34 -41.51 27.93 4.77
CA ALA A 34 -40.34 27.81 5.61
C ALA A 34 -39.19 27.38 4.68
N VAL A 35 -38.09 28.13 4.70
CA VAL A 35 -36.88 27.76 3.96
C VAL A 35 -36.50 26.38 4.46
N ALA A 36 -36.69 25.36 3.61
CA ALA A 36 -36.22 24.02 3.93
C ALA A 36 -34.72 24.13 4.24
N PRO A 37 -34.22 23.51 5.32
CA PRO A 37 -32.79 23.52 5.58
C PRO A 37 -32.08 23.02 4.32
N ALA A 38 -31.14 23.81 3.81
CA ALA A 38 -30.33 23.40 2.67
C ALA A 38 -29.65 22.09 3.06
N SER A 39 -30.08 20.97 2.46
CA SER A 39 -29.45 19.69 2.69
C SER A 39 -28.05 19.75 2.11
N THR A 40 -27.04 19.88 2.97
CA THR A 40 -25.64 19.67 2.57
C THR A 40 -25.49 18.20 2.22
N ALA A 41 -24.94 17.89 1.04
CA ALA A 41 -24.60 16.51 0.69
C ALA A 41 -23.68 15.92 1.78
N TRP A 42 -23.84 14.64 2.11
CA TRP A 42 -23.10 14.00 3.21
C TRP A 42 -21.58 14.02 2.98
N ASP A 43 -21.18 14.11 1.72
CA ASP A 43 -19.81 14.14 1.20
C ASP A 43 -19.34 15.55 0.82
N ALA A 44 -20.09 16.60 1.20
CA ALA A 44 -19.68 17.97 0.91
C ALA A 44 -18.30 18.27 1.51
N GLY A 45 -17.32 18.57 0.65
CA GLY A 45 -15.93 18.85 1.04
C GLY A 45 -15.02 17.62 1.05
N ALA A 46 -15.51 16.44 0.68
CA ALA A 46 -14.71 15.23 0.62
C ALA A 46 -13.58 15.34 -0.42
N VAL A 47 -12.39 14.85 -0.06
CA VAL A 47 -11.22 14.83 -0.94
C VAL A 47 -11.00 13.42 -1.47
N ASN A 48 -11.12 13.26 -2.79
CA ASN A 48 -11.10 11.96 -3.46
C ASN A 48 -9.75 11.57 -4.06
N GLU A 49 -8.77 12.47 -4.09
CA GLU A 49 -7.37 12.18 -4.49
C GLU A 49 -6.42 12.58 -3.35
N TYR A 50 -5.36 11.80 -3.13
CA TYR A 50 -4.35 12.16 -2.13
C TYR A 50 -3.62 13.46 -2.52
N PRO A 51 -3.60 14.48 -1.64
CA PRO A 51 -2.86 15.70 -1.91
C PRO A 51 -1.37 15.46 -2.16
N ILE A 52 -0.84 16.06 -3.23
CA ILE A 52 0.60 16.10 -3.53
C ILE A 52 1.10 17.53 -3.37
N HIS A 53 2.06 17.73 -2.47
CA HIS A 53 2.59 19.02 -2.07
C HIS A 53 3.25 19.78 -3.24
N ALA A 54 3.27 21.11 -3.15
CA ALA A 54 3.80 21.99 -4.18
C ALA A 54 5.31 21.86 -4.41
N SER A 55 6.04 21.26 -3.46
CA SER A 55 7.46 20.90 -3.60
C SER A 55 7.73 19.95 -4.76
N CYS A 56 6.73 19.17 -5.19
CA CYS A 56 6.86 18.23 -6.27
C CYS A 56 6.74 18.92 -7.64
N ASN A 57 7.73 18.69 -8.51
CA ASN A 57 7.65 19.13 -9.91
C ASN A 57 6.60 18.33 -10.70
N ALA A 58 6.32 18.72 -11.95
CA ALA A 58 5.27 18.09 -12.76
C ALA A 58 5.50 16.58 -12.99
N THR A 59 6.76 16.16 -13.19
CA THR A 59 7.12 14.75 -13.39
C THR A 59 6.95 13.95 -12.10
N GLN A 60 7.44 14.47 -10.97
CA GLN A 60 7.27 13.83 -9.66
C GLN A 60 5.80 13.66 -9.30
N LYS A 61 4.98 14.69 -9.54
CA LYS A 61 3.52 14.63 -9.36
C LYS A 61 2.88 13.54 -10.20
N ALA A 62 3.28 13.39 -11.46
CA ALA A 62 2.75 12.35 -12.34
C ALA A 62 3.08 10.93 -11.83
N TYR A 63 4.33 10.70 -11.40
CA TYR A 63 4.74 9.41 -10.80
C TYR A 63 3.95 9.10 -9.53
N ILE A 64 3.90 10.04 -8.58
CA ILE A 64 3.21 9.84 -7.31
C ILE A 64 1.71 9.62 -7.56
N LYS A 65 1.07 10.45 -8.40
CA LYS A 65 -0.35 10.31 -8.74
C LYS A 65 -0.65 8.93 -9.33
N LYS A 66 0.16 8.46 -10.28
CA LYS A 66 0.00 7.13 -10.86
C LYS A 66 0.18 6.04 -9.81
N GLY A 67 1.24 6.10 -9.01
CA GLY A 67 1.51 5.13 -7.95
C GLY A 67 0.38 5.04 -6.93
N LEU A 68 -0.22 6.17 -6.55
CA LEU A 68 -1.38 6.21 -5.65
C LEU A 68 -2.61 5.59 -6.28
N GLN A 69 -2.88 5.84 -7.57
CA GLN A 69 -3.97 5.18 -8.29
C GLN A 69 -3.78 3.66 -8.37
N GLU A 70 -2.55 3.19 -8.58
CA GLU A 70 -2.20 1.77 -8.52
C GLU A 70 -2.36 1.19 -7.11
N THR A 71 -1.99 1.96 -6.09
CA THR A 71 -2.17 1.59 -4.66
C THR A 71 -3.64 1.41 -4.32
N GLU A 72 -4.48 2.37 -4.69
CA GLU A 72 -5.91 2.27 -4.51
C GLU A 72 -6.48 1.08 -5.30
N THR A 73 -5.91 0.74 -6.45
CA THR A 73 -6.33 -0.42 -7.25
C THR A 73 -6.09 -1.73 -6.51
N ILE A 74 -4.88 -1.94 -5.95
CA ILE A 74 -4.62 -3.16 -5.17
C ILE A 74 -5.39 -3.17 -3.84
N ALA A 75 -5.62 -2.01 -3.22
CA ALA A 75 -6.40 -1.91 -1.98
C ALA A 75 -7.88 -2.24 -2.23
N ARG A 76 -8.51 -1.64 -3.25
CA ARG A 76 -9.88 -1.98 -3.67
C ARG A 76 -10.01 -3.47 -3.95
N HIS A 77 -9.07 -4.04 -4.70
CA HIS A 77 -9.06 -5.46 -5.00
C HIS A 77 -8.91 -6.33 -3.75
N ALA A 78 -7.98 -6.00 -2.85
CA ALA A 78 -7.76 -6.72 -1.60
C ALA A 78 -9.03 -6.73 -0.74
N ARG A 79 -9.68 -5.58 -0.56
CA ARG A 79 -10.99 -5.46 0.10
C ARG A 79 -12.03 -6.36 -0.58
N ASP A 80 -12.16 -6.28 -1.90
CA ASP A 80 -13.17 -7.04 -2.64
C ASP A 80 -12.92 -8.56 -2.60
N HIS A 81 -11.65 -8.98 -2.60
CA HIS A 81 -11.25 -10.37 -2.38
C HIS A 81 -11.72 -10.86 -1.00
N ILE A 82 -11.49 -10.06 0.04
CA ILE A 82 -11.94 -10.38 1.41
C ILE A 82 -13.47 -10.46 1.46
N LEU A 83 -14.18 -9.49 0.89
CA LEU A 83 -15.65 -9.46 0.89
C LEU A 83 -16.25 -10.63 0.10
N ARG A 84 -15.59 -11.08 -0.97
CA ARG A 84 -16.07 -12.17 -1.81
C ARG A 84 -15.84 -13.54 -1.20
N TRP A 85 -14.65 -13.79 -0.65
CA TRP A 85 -14.24 -15.14 -0.23
C TRP A 85 -14.00 -15.25 1.27
N GLY A 86 -13.55 -14.19 1.94
CA GLY A 86 -13.18 -14.21 3.35
C GLY A 86 -12.31 -15.43 3.71
N ASN A 87 -12.65 -16.09 4.81
CA ASN A 87 -11.91 -17.25 5.33
C ASN A 87 -11.97 -18.51 4.44
N SER A 88 -12.79 -18.52 3.38
CA SER A 88 -12.75 -19.60 2.39
C SER A 88 -11.58 -19.46 1.42
N SER A 89 -10.98 -18.27 1.29
CA SER A 89 -9.81 -18.05 0.45
C SER A 89 -8.54 -18.64 1.06
N ALA A 90 -7.80 -19.38 0.26
CA ALA A 90 -6.47 -19.86 0.62
C ALA A 90 -5.48 -18.70 0.80
N ILE A 91 -5.59 -17.64 0.00
CA ILE A 91 -4.73 -16.45 0.12
C ILE A 91 -5.08 -15.69 1.39
N TYR A 92 -6.36 -15.55 1.74
CA TYR A 92 -6.75 -14.93 3.00
C TYR A 92 -6.17 -15.68 4.20
N LYS A 93 -6.40 -17.00 4.28
CA LYS A 93 -5.89 -17.82 5.38
C LYS A 93 -4.37 -17.86 5.44
N LYS A 94 -3.68 -17.74 4.29
CA LYS A 94 -2.22 -17.67 4.24
C LYS A 94 -1.66 -16.48 5.02
N TYR A 95 -2.33 -15.33 4.97
CA TYR A 95 -1.83 -14.08 5.56
C TYR A 95 -2.52 -13.69 6.86
N PHE A 96 -3.78 -14.05 7.05
CA PHE A 96 -4.56 -13.65 8.24
C PHE A 96 -5.03 -14.83 9.09
N GLY A 97 -4.67 -16.06 8.74
CA GLY A 97 -5.14 -17.26 9.45
C GLY A 97 -6.67 -17.30 9.50
N ASP A 98 -7.21 -17.57 10.69
CA ASP A 98 -8.66 -17.61 10.95
C ASP A 98 -9.23 -16.29 11.49
N ALA A 99 -8.49 -15.17 11.39
CA ALA A 99 -8.98 -13.86 11.86
C ALA A 99 -10.27 -13.43 11.19
N ALA A 100 -11.03 -12.58 11.89
CA ALA A 100 -12.20 -11.92 11.33
C ALA A 100 -11.82 -11.00 10.15
N THR A 101 -12.66 -11.00 9.12
CA THR A 101 -12.41 -10.33 7.84
C THR A 101 -12.64 -8.82 7.85
N GLY A 102 -13.44 -8.33 8.81
CA GLY A 102 -13.90 -6.94 8.83
C GLY A 102 -12.76 -5.94 9.01
N GLU A 103 -11.81 -6.24 9.89
CA GLU A 103 -10.68 -5.35 10.18
C GLU A 103 -9.73 -5.17 8.98
N PRO A 104 -9.16 -6.23 8.36
CA PRO A 104 -8.31 -6.06 7.19
C PRO A 104 -9.06 -5.47 6.00
N ALA A 105 -10.34 -5.82 5.78
CA ALA A 105 -11.16 -5.17 4.75
C ALA A 105 -11.34 -3.67 5.00
N GLY A 106 -11.49 -3.26 6.27
CA GLY A 106 -11.60 -1.87 6.69
C GLY A 106 -10.34 -1.05 6.40
N TRP A 107 -9.15 -1.60 6.65
CA TRP A 107 -7.88 -0.93 6.32
C TRP A 107 -7.76 -0.65 4.83
N PHE A 108 -8.07 -1.64 4.00
CA PHE A 108 -8.05 -1.46 2.55
C PHE A 108 -9.13 -0.48 2.06
N ALA A 109 -10.32 -0.49 2.66
CA ALA A 109 -11.38 0.47 2.34
C ALA A 109 -10.99 1.91 2.68
N LYS A 110 -10.32 2.14 3.81
CA LYS A 110 -9.80 3.48 4.16
C LYS A 110 -8.85 4.03 3.12
N ILE A 111 -7.98 3.18 2.56
CA ILE A 111 -7.03 3.56 1.51
C ILE A 111 -7.74 3.80 0.18
N ALA A 112 -8.64 2.90 -0.19
CA ALA A 112 -9.36 2.91 -1.46
C ALA A 112 -10.38 4.05 -1.57
N ASP A 113 -11.27 4.17 -0.59
CA ASP A 113 -12.49 4.98 -0.67
C ASP A 113 -12.58 6.04 0.43
N GLY A 114 -11.71 5.99 1.43
CA GLY A 114 -11.68 6.98 2.49
C GLY A 114 -11.39 8.40 1.97
N ASP A 115 -11.84 9.39 2.73
CA ASP A 115 -11.50 10.80 2.51
C ASP A 115 -9.98 11.00 2.65
N LYS A 116 -9.37 11.58 1.62
CA LYS A 116 -7.91 11.69 1.49
C LYS A 116 -7.38 13.05 1.97
N ALA A 117 -8.25 13.90 2.51
CA ALA A 117 -7.87 15.21 3.01
C ALA A 117 -6.83 15.06 4.13
N GLY A 118 -5.79 15.88 4.09
CA GLY A 118 -4.74 15.88 5.09
C GLY A 118 -3.69 14.78 4.94
N VAL A 119 -3.84 13.79 4.04
CA VAL A 119 -2.80 12.77 3.79
C VAL A 119 -1.92 13.23 2.63
N VAL A 120 -0.78 13.86 2.94
CA VAL A 120 0.01 14.62 1.96
C VAL A 120 1.29 13.89 1.56
N PHE A 121 1.55 13.82 0.26
CA PHE A 121 2.83 13.36 -0.28
C PHE A 121 3.68 14.54 -0.74
N ARG A 122 4.96 14.55 -0.39
CA ARG A 122 5.88 15.64 -0.72
C ARG A 122 7.22 15.15 -1.27
N CYS A 123 7.97 16.06 -1.90
CA CYS A 123 9.19 15.76 -2.65
C CYS A 123 10.40 16.59 -2.21
N ASP A 124 10.19 17.56 -1.34
CA ASP A 124 11.26 18.18 -0.58
C ASP A 124 11.58 17.32 0.66
N ASP A 125 12.75 17.55 1.25
CA ASP A 125 13.28 16.76 2.37
C ASP A 125 13.42 17.64 3.62
N PRO A 126 12.29 18.08 4.24
CA PRO A 126 12.34 19.00 5.37
C PRO A 126 13.08 18.43 6.58
N ASP A 127 13.08 17.11 6.74
CA ASP A 127 13.72 16.41 7.85
C ASP A 127 15.14 15.93 7.51
N GLN A 128 15.63 16.18 6.29
CA GLN A 128 16.95 15.80 5.78
C GLN A 128 17.23 14.29 5.77
N ASN A 129 16.20 13.46 5.89
CA ASN A 129 16.35 12.00 5.92
C ASN A 129 16.65 11.44 4.54
N CYS A 130 16.10 11.99 3.45
CA CYS A 130 16.50 11.57 2.10
C CYS A 130 17.98 11.87 1.82
N ALA A 131 18.47 13.00 2.31
CA ALA A 131 19.85 13.42 2.12
C ALA A 131 20.85 12.63 2.98
N THR A 132 20.46 12.26 4.21
CA THR A 132 21.38 11.64 5.18
C THR A 132 21.29 10.12 5.19
N GLN A 133 20.16 9.55 4.81
CA GLN A 133 19.93 8.12 4.90
C GLN A 133 20.08 7.46 3.53
N LYS A 134 21.25 6.86 3.32
CA LYS A 134 21.64 6.31 2.03
C LYS A 134 20.69 5.19 1.62
N GLY A 135 20.05 5.36 0.46
CA GLY A 135 19.19 4.34 -0.15
C GLY A 135 17.72 4.42 0.29
N TRP A 136 17.36 5.36 1.17
CA TRP A 136 15.95 5.57 1.51
C TRP A 136 15.17 6.05 0.30
N ALA A 137 14.07 5.38 0.04
CA ALA A 137 13.16 5.71 -1.05
C ALA A 137 12.13 6.79 -0.65
N GLY A 138 12.07 7.13 0.63
CA GLY A 138 11.09 8.05 1.22
C GLY A 138 10.84 7.66 2.66
N HIS A 139 10.20 8.52 3.45
CA HIS A 139 9.91 8.27 4.86
C HIS A 139 8.60 8.93 5.30
N TRP A 140 8.00 8.40 6.37
CA TRP A 140 6.95 9.09 7.11
C TRP A 140 7.57 10.12 8.06
N ARG A 141 6.97 11.31 8.20
CA ARG A 141 7.56 12.41 8.98
C ARG A 141 7.34 12.31 10.49
N GLY A 142 6.66 11.27 10.98
CA GLY A 142 6.44 11.05 12.40
C GLY A 142 5.83 12.26 13.12
N ALA A 143 6.38 12.63 14.27
CA ALA A 143 5.89 13.76 15.06
C ALA A 143 6.08 15.14 14.38
N ASN A 144 6.97 15.27 13.39
CA ASN A 144 7.21 16.55 12.72
C ASN A 144 6.05 16.95 11.81
N ALA A 145 5.39 15.98 11.19
CA ALA A 145 4.12 16.13 10.48
C ALA A 145 3.49 14.76 10.21
N SER A 146 2.70 14.25 11.16
CA SER A 146 2.22 12.88 11.14
C SER A 146 1.30 12.51 9.97
N SER A 147 0.82 13.50 9.22
CA SER A 147 -0.04 13.28 8.07
C SER A 147 0.71 13.42 6.73
N GLU A 148 2.04 13.50 6.78
CA GLU A 148 2.88 13.72 5.61
C GLU A 148 3.89 12.59 5.39
N THR A 149 4.05 12.21 4.13
CA THR A 149 5.07 11.27 3.65
C THR A 149 5.96 11.95 2.62
N VAL A 150 7.28 11.83 2.80
CA VAL A 150 8.28 12.29 1.86
C VAL A 150 8.63 11.17 0.88
N ILE A 151 8.72 11.51 -0.40
CA ILE A 151 9.24 10.63 -1.47
C ILE A 151 10.64 11.11 -1.85
N CYS A 152 11.64 10.24 -1.66
CA CYS A 152 13.03 10.51 -2.04
C CYS A 152 13.30 10.11 -3.50
N ASP A 153 14.36 10.65 -4.10
CA ASP A 153 14.70 10.43 -5.51
C ASP A 153 14.83 8.95 -5.90
N VAL A 154 15.36 8.11 -5.00
CA VAL A 154 15.51 6.66 -5.18
C VAL A 154 14.17 5.98 -5.54
N SER A 155 13.04 6.50 -5.07
CA SER A 155 11.73 5.94 -5.46
C SER A 155 11.48 6.05 -6.98
N TYR A 156 11.82 7.18 -7.60
CA TYR A 156 11.55 7.39 -9.02
C TYR A 156 12.42 6.52 -9.93
N GLU A 157 13.57 6.05 -9.43
CA GLU A 157 14.50 5.20 -10.18
C GLU A 157 14.19 3.71 -10.02
N THR A 158 13.81 3.31 -8.81
CA THR A 158 13.73 1.90 -8.41
C THR A 158 12.33 1.32 -8.48
N ARG A 159 11.29 2.12 -8.26
CA ARG A 159 9.90 1.65 -8.24
C ARG A 159 9.41 1.36 -9.65
N ARG A 160 8.69 0.25 -9.81
CA ARG A 160 8.05 -0.16 -11.05
C ARG A 160 6.55 0.05 -10.99
N SER A 161 5.97 0.16 -12.17
CA SER A 161 4.52 0.24 -12.39
C SER A 161 3.85 -1.09 -12.06
N LEU A 162 2.67 -1.05 -11.44
CA LEU A 162 1.86 -2.24 -11.12
C LEU A 162 1.56 -3.11 -12.35
N GLU A 163 1.50 -2.53 -13.55
CA GLU A 163 1.30 -3.26 -14.82
C GLU A 163 2.39 -4.30 -15.07
N GLY A 164 3.56 -4.15 -14.45
CA GLY A 164 4.65 -5.12 -14.51
C GLY A 164 4.65 -6.14 -13.37
N LEU A 165 3.60 -6.23 -12.55
CA LEU A 165 3.49 -7.21 -11.47
C LEU A 165 3.68 -8.63 -12.00
N CYS A 166 4.43 -9.46 -11.27
CA CYS A 166 4.87 -10.80 -11.70
C CYS A 166 5.90 -10.84 -12.85
N GLY A 167 6.32 -9.68 -13.35
CA GLY A 167 7.44 -9.54 -14.28
C GLY A 167 8.81 -9.45 -13.60
N PHE A 168 9.86 -9.25 -14.39
CA PHE A 168 11.22 -8.92 -13.92
C PHE A 168 11.88 -9.96 -12.99
N GLY A 169 11.39 -11.21 -12.99
CA GLY A 169 11.85 -12.23 -12.05
C GLY A 169 11.39 -11.99 -10.60
N TRP A 170 10.49 -11.04 -10.38
CA TRP A 170 9.89 -10.77 -9.08
C TRP A 170 8.85 -11.84 -8.76
N THR A 171 8.84 -12.32 -7.51
CA THR A 171 7.77 -13.16 -6.97
C THR A 171 7.36 -12.63 -5.60
N VAL A 172 6.15 -12.95 -5.15
CA VAL A 172 5.68 -12.51 -3.83
C VAL A 172 6.63 -13.01 -2.73
N ALA A 173 7.10 -14.25 -2.82
CA ALA A 173 7.95 -14.86 -1.80
C ALA A 173 9.37 -14.28 -1.71
N THR A 174 9.91 -13.74 -2.81
CA THR A 174 11.35 -13.39 -2.91
C THR A 174 11.61 -11.94 -3.30
N GLY A 175 10.61 -11.25 -3.82
CA GLY A 175 10.72 -9.87 -4.25
C GLY A 175 10.48 -8.90 -3.10
N ALA A 176 11.14 -7.74 -3.17
CA ALA A 176 10.85 -6.66 -2.24
C ALA A 176 9.40 -6.17 -2.45
N THR A 177 8.62 -6.05 -1.39
CA THR A 177 7.21 -5.60 -1.47
C THR A 177 7.07 -4.16 -1.94
N ASN A 178 8.13 -3.37 -1.76
CA ASN A 178 8.24 -2.02 -2.25
C ASN A 178 8.76 -1.93 -3.70
N PHE A 179 8.98 -3.05 -4.42
CA PHE A 179 9.46 -3.00 -5.80
C PHE A 179 8.49 -2.28 -6.75
N TYR A 180 7.18 -2.38 -6.49
CA TYR A 180 6.14 -1.67 -7.23
C TYR A 180 5.66 -0.47 -6.43
N TRP A 181 5.34 0.64 -7.12
CA TRP A 181 4.76 1.84 -6.50
C TRP A 181 3.54 1.51 -5.65
N ALA A 182 2.65 0.65 -6.16
CA ALA A 182 1.45 0.21 -5.46
C ALA A 182 1.75 -0.40 -4.08
N GLY A 183 2.75 -1.29 -4.01
CA GLY A 183 3.14 -1.92 -2.76
C GLY A 183 3.80 -0.92 -1.80
N ASP A 184 4.77 -0.14 -2.30
CA ASP A 184 5.50 0.85 -1.47
C ASP A 184 4.57 1.89 -0.84
N LEU A 185 3.67 2.48 -1.64
CA LEU A 185 2.74 3.51 -1.16
C LEU A 185 1.62 2.93 -0.29
N LEU A 186 1.18 1.68 -0.53
CA LEU A 186 0.25 0.98 0.37
C LEU A 186 0.82 0.94 1.79
N HIS A 187 2.06 0.50 1.93
CA HIS A 187 2.75 0.41 3.20
C HIS A 187 2.87 1.77 3.90
N ARG A 188 3.32 2.80 3.18
CA ARG A 188 3.44 4.17 3.70
C ARG A 188 2.10 4.72 4.18
N LEU A 189 1.01 4.44 3.46
CA LEU A 189 -0.32 4.87 3.85
C LEU A 189 -0.79 4.21 5.15
N LEU A 190 -0.45 2.94 5.38
CA LEU A 190 -0.80 2.26 6.63
C LEU A 190 -0.16 2.91 7.86
N HIS A 191 1.02 3.52 7.71
CA HIS A 191 1.68 4.29 8.77
C HIS A 191 1.09 5.68 9.02
N ILE A 192 0.16 6.16 8.18
CA ILE A 192 -0.51 7.44 8.42
C ILE A 192 -1.61 7.24 9.46
N PRO A 193 -1.66 8.01 10.57
CA PRO A 193 -2.65 7.82 11.63
C PRO A 193 -4.10 7.90 11.18
N LYS A 194 -4.42 8.70 10.14
CA LYS A 194 -5.78 8.75 9.58
C LYS A 194 -6.20 7.41 8.94
N VAL A 195 -5.24 6.58 8.53
CA VAL A 195 -5.46 5.30 7.87
C VAL A 195 -5.27 4.15 8.85
N GLY A 196 -4.06 3.95 9.36
CA GLY A 196 -3.73 2.81 10.24
C GLY A 196 -3.98 3.05 11.73
N GLU A 197 -4.43 4.25 12.11
CA GLU A 197 -4.84 4.59 13.48
C GLU A 197 -3.77 4.37 14.56
N GLY A 198 -2.49 4.23 14.17
CA GLY A 198 -1.40 3.88 15.07
C GLY A 198 -1.52 2.46 15.66
N VAL A 199 -2.38 1.62 15.09
CA VAL A 199 -2.52 0.20 15.47
C VAL A 199 -2.02 -0.73 14.37
N VAL A 200 -2.02 -0.26 13.12
CA VAL A 200 -1.36 -0.97 12.01
C VAL A 200 0.12 -0.63 12.04
N GLU A 201 0.95 -1.61 12.37
CA GLU A 201 2.38 -1.45 12.63
C GLU A 201 3.15 -2.68 12.12
N HIS A 202 4.45 -2.73 12.39
CA HIS A 202 5.27 -3.90 12.11
C HIS A 202 5.23 -4.91 13.28
N TYR A 203 4.49 -5.99 13.12
CA TYR A 203 4.41 -7.10 14.09
C TYR A 203 5.18 -8.33 13.63
N SER A 204 5.34 -8.52 12.32
CA SER A 204 6.13 -9.62 11.76
C SER A 204 7.61 -9.26 11.67
N VAL A 205 8.47 -10.27 11.75
CA VAL A 205 9.93 -10.12 11.61
C VAL A 205 10.42 -10.99 10.45
N GLY A 206 11.28 -10.44 9.59
CA GLY A 206 11.87 -11.20 8.49
C GLY A 206 11.02 -11.24 7.22
N LYS A 207 10.08 -10.28 7.04
CA LYS A 207 9.28 -10.10 5.82
C LYS A 207 8.44 -11.34 5.48
N TYR A 208 8.53 -11.88 4.25
CA TYR A 208 7.67 -12.98 3.78
C TYR A 208 7.55 -14.18 4.73
N PRO A 209 8.62 -14.85 5.21
CA PRO A 209 8.46 -15.92 6.19
C PRO A 209 7.82 -15.45 7.50
N GLY A 210 8.13 -14.23 7.95
CA GLY A 210 7.59 -13.64 9.17
C GLY A 210 6.08 -13.43 9.12
N VAL A 211 5.55 -12.92 8.01
CA VAL A 211 4.09 -12.73 7.88
C VAL A 211 3.33 -14.06 7.86
N LEU A 212 3.94 -15.11 7.29
CA LEU A 212 3.35 -16.44 7.27
C LEU A 212 3.41 -17.15 8.63
N GLU A 213 4.43 -16.85 9.44
CA GLU A 213 4.53 -17.31 10.82
C GLU A 213 3.52 -16.58 11.70
N LEU A 214 3.48 -15.24 11.61
CA LEU A 214 2.54 -14.39 12.34
C LEU A 214 1.08 -14.81 12.08
N ALA A 215 0.71 -15.12 10.83
CA ALA A 215 -0.62 -15.60 10.48
C ALA A 215 -1.04 -16.88 11.23
N LYS A 216 -0.08 -17.77 11.52
CA LYS A 216 -0.31 -19.04 12.22
C LYS A 216 -0.34 -18.88 13.72
N GLU A 217 0.54 -18.04 14.25
CA GLU A 217 0.76 -17.89 15.69
C GLU A 217 -0.16 -16.83 16.31
N ASN A 218 -0.42 -15.74 15.60
CA ASN A 218 -1.19 -14.62 16.11
C ASN A 218 -1.93 -13.85 15.01
N SER A 219 -3.06 -14.43 14.60
CA SER A 219 -3.96 -13.84 13.60
C SER A 219 -4.53 -12.46 14.00
N THR A 220 -4.56 -12.14 15.30
CA THR A 220 -5.00 -10.82 15.79
C THR A 220 -4.02 -9.72 15.41
N TYR A 221 -2.71 -9.98 15.45
CA TYR A 221 -1.71 -9.03 14.98
C TYR A 221 -1.46 -9.13 13.48
N ALA A 222 -1.69 -10.30 12.86
CA ALA A 222 -1.56 -10.43 11.41
C ALA A 222 -2.47 -9.46 10.63
N VAL A 223 -3.69 -9.22 11.10
CA VAL A 223 -4.61 -8.24 10.49
C VAL A 223 -4.23 -6.77 10.71
N ARG A 224 -3.25 -6.52 11.59
CA ARG A 224 -2.69 -5.20 11.89
C ARG A 224 -1.24 -5.07 11.45
N ASP A 225 -0.66 -6.09 10.83
CA ASP A 225 0.71 -6.06 10.38
C ASP A 225 0.79 -5.42 9.00
N SER A 226 1.51 -4.29 8.92
CA SER A 226 1.64 -3.52 7.68
C SER A 226 2.24 -4.36 6.54
N ASP A 227 3.18 -5.24 6.87
CA ASP A 227 3.80 -6.15 5.89
C ASP A 227 2.80 -7.22 5.43
N THR A 228 2.04 -7.81 6.35
CA THR A 228 1.00 -8.81 6.05
C THR A 228 -0.08 -8.22 5.12
N LEU A 229 -0.57 -7.01 5.42
CA LEU A 229 -1.53 -6.31 4.57
C LEU A 229 -0.94 -6.03 3.17
N GLN A 230 0.33 -5.63 3.10
CA GLN A 230 1.02 -5.38 1.85
C GLN A 230 1.19 -6.65 1.00
N TYR A 231 1.64 -7.74 1.61
CA TYR A 231 1.80 -9.04 0.94
C TYR A 231 0.46 -9.59 0.46
N PHE A 232 -0.58 -9.53 1.28
CA PHE A 232 -1.92 -9.97 0.91
C PHE A 232 -2.44 -9.22 -0.32
N ALA A 233 -2.34 -7.89 -0.32
CA ALA A 233 -2.84 -7.07 -1.43
C ALA A 233 -2.12 -7.39 -2.75
N LEU A 234 -0.79 -7.53 -2.71
CA LEU A 234 0.01 -7.88 -3.88
C LEU A 234 -0.29 -9.30 -4.39
N GLU A 235 -0.38 -10.30 -3.51
CA GLU A 235 -0.64 -11.68 -3.95
C GLU A 235 -2.06 -11.89 -4.43
N ALA A 236 -3.06 -11.33 -3.75
CA ALA A 236 -4.44 -11.40 -4.22
C ALA A 236 -4.55 -10.77 -5.61
N TYR A 237 -4.00 -9.57 -5.82
CA TYR A 237 -4.02 -8.93 -7.13
C TYR A 237 -3.24 -9.73 -8.19
N ALA A 238 -2.10 -10.31 -7.82
CA ALA A 238 -1.33 -11.18 -8.70
C ALA A 238 -2.14 -12.39 -9.18
N GLN A 239 -2.80 -13.09 -8.24
CA GLN A 239 -3.57 -14.30 -8.50
C GLN A 239 -4.85 -14.03 -9.30
N ASP A 240 -5.56 -12.96 -8.96
CA ASP A 240 -6.91 -12.74 -9.48
C ASP A 240 -6.92 -11.89 -10.75
N ILE A 241 -5.95 -10.98 -10.89
CA ILE A 241 -5.94 -9.96 -11.96
C ILE A 241 -4.69 -10.05 -12.83
N ALA A 242 -3.49 -9.97 -12.25
CA ALA A 242 -2.27 -9.81 -13.07
C ALA A 242 -1.95 -11.09 -13.86
N VAL A 243 -2.08 -12.26 -13.24
CA VAL A 243 -1.91 -13.56 -13.88
C VAL A 243 -3.04 -14.50 -13.42
N PRO A 244 -4.26 -14.33 -13.96
CA PRO A 244 -5.47 -14.96 -13.43
C PRO A 244 -5.35 -16.48 -13.24
N GLY A 245 -5.58 -16.93 -12.00
CA GLY A 245 -5.55 -18.35 -11.62
C GLY A 245 -4.15 -18.93 -11.38
N VAL A 246 -3.08 -18.19 -11.69
CA VAL A 246 -1.68 -18.67 -11.56
C VAL A 246 -0.87 -17.80 -10.58
N GLY A 247 -1.02 -16.48 -10.68
CA GLY A 247 -0.26 -15.52 -9.89
C GLY A 247 1.26 -15.62 -10.05
N CYS A 248 1.97 -15.13 -9.04
CA CYS A 248 3.42 -15.25 -8.93
C CYS A 248 3.87 -15.38 -7.47
N ALA A 249 3.20 -16.26 -6.71
CA ALA A 249 3.49 -16.48 -5.29
C ALA A 249 4.97 -16.81 -5.04
N GLY A 250 5.62 -17.54 -5.95
CA GLY A 250 7.02 -17.94 -5.83
C GLY A 250 7.26 -19.02 -4.77
N LYS A 251 8.54 -19.33 -4.54
CA LYS A 251 8.98 -20.25 -3.49
C LYS A 251 10.02 -19.56 -2.64
N TYR A 252 9.78 -19.54 -1.33
CA TYR A 252 10.77 -19.06 -0.38
C TYR A 252 11.77 -20.18 -0.08
N THR A 253 13.06 -19.89 -0.26
CA THR A 253 14.15 -20.73 0.21
C THR A 253 14.94 -19.94 1.23
N ALA A 254 14.97 -20.39 2.48
CA ALA A 254 15.78 -19.77 3.52
C ALA A 254 17.25 -19.76 3.04
N THR A 255 17.79 -18.57 2.81
CA THR A 255 19.20 -18.46 2.46
C THR A 255 19.98 -18.63 3.75
N SER A 256 20.71 -19.74 3.87
CA SER A 256 21.67 -19.93 4.93
C SER A 256 22.73 -18.83 4.79
N SER A 257 22.79 -17.89 5.73
CA SER A 257 23.86 -16.89 5.81
C SER A 257 25.21 -17.58 6.04
N SER A 258 25.87 -18.03 4.97
CA SER A 258 27.25 -18.53 4.98
C SER A 258 27.98 -18.42 3.64
N ALA A 259 27.41 -17.79 2.61
CA ALA A 259 28.05 -17.65 1.30
C ALA A 259 28.50 -16.20 1.01
N ALA A 260 29.25 -15.59 1.94
CA ALA A 260 29.99 -14.35 1.70
C ALA A 260 31.47 -14.51 2.10
N ALA A 261 32.12 -15.57 1.60
CA ALA A 261 33.57 -15.74 1.71
C ALA A 261 34.12 -16.69 0.63
N ALA A 262 33.79 -16.51 -0.65
CA ALA A 262 34.56 -17.11 -1.75
C ALA A 262 34.17 -16.51 -3.10
N SER A 263 34.70 -15.34 -3.46
CA SER A 263 34.87 -14.96 -4.88
C SER A 263 35.76 -13.73 -5.02
N THR A 264 37.08 -13.93 -4.94
CA THR A 264 38.04 -13.05 -5.61
C THR A 264 39.19 -13.88 -6.16
N SER A 265 38.99 -14.39 -7.37
CA SER A 265 40.10 -14.60 -8.32
C SER A 265 39.53 -14.69 -9.73
N ARG A 266 39.55 -13.53 -10.39
CA ARG A 266 39.27 -13.28 -11.80
C ARG A 266 40.31 -14.03 -12.65
N ALA A 267 39.86 -14.94 -13.52
CA ALA A 267 40.71 -15.60 -14.51
C ALA A 267 40.81 -14.72 -15.77
N ALA A 268 42.03 -14.30 -16.10
CA ALA A 268 42.39 -13.68 -17.37
C ALA A 268 42.78 -14.74 -18.40
N SER A 269 42.51 -14.39 -19.65
CA SER A 269 42.66 -15.13 -20.91
C SER A 269 44.03 -15.77 -21.17
N VAL A 270 43.98 -16.94 -21.82
CA VAL A 270 45.10 -17.76 -22.31
C VAL A 270 45.69 -17.25 -23.64
N SER A 271 47.02 -17.29 -23.77
CA SER A 271 47.72 -17.77 -24.98
C SER A 271 49.20 -18.12 -24.73
N ALA A 272 49.52 -19.40 -24.92
CA ALA A 272 50.76 -20.09 -25.35
C ALA A 272 52.16 -19.80 -24.75
N ALA A 273 52.63 -20.73 -23.89
CA ALA A 273 53.81 -21.63 -23.97
C ALA A 273 55.27 -21.13 -24.24
N PRO A 274 56.35 -21.90 -23.88
CA PRO A 274 56.50 -23.01 -22.92
C PRO A 274 57.75 -22.98 -21.98
N ALA A 275 57.79 -23.98 -21.07
CA ALA A 275 58.94 -24.70 -20.50
C ALA A 275 59.84 -24.06 -19.41
N SER A 276 59.74 -24.57 -18.17
CA SER A 276 60.73 -25.52 -17.57
C SER A 276 60.72 -25.54 -16.02
N ALA A 277 60.80 -26.77 -15.51
CA ALA A 277 61.50 -27.24 -14.31
C ALA A 277 61.04 -26.90 -12.86
N SER A 278 60.69 -27.99 -12.16
CA SER A 278 61.20 -28.42 -10.84
C SER A 278 60.48 -28.10 -9.51
N ALA A 279 60.10 -29.21 -8.85
CA ALA A 279 60.24 -29.56 -7.43
C ALA A 279 59.21 -29.04 -6.37
N THR A 280 58.24 -29.92 -6.09
CA THR A 280 57.76 -30.49 -4.80
C THR A 280 58.48 -30.14 -3.46
N PRO A 281 57.95 -30.53 -2.27
CA PRO A 281 56.70 -30.10 -1.60
C PRO A 281 56.92 -29.89 -0.07
N THR A 282 56.01 -29.29 0.72
CA THR A 282 55.92 -29.66 2.16
C THR A 282 54.52 -29.42 2.75
N ARG A 283 54.19 -30.30 3.68
CA ARG A 283 52.91 -30.67 4.30
C ARG A 283 52.93 -30.31 5.79
N ALA A 284 51.80 -29.87 6.35
CA ALA A 284 51.32 -30.11 7.74
C ALA A 284 49.96 -29.37 7.88
N ALA A 285 48.79 -29.93 8.24
CA ALA A 285 48.33 -30.93 9.21
C ALA A 285 48.14 -30.42 10.66
N ALA A 286 46.99 -30.79 11.25
CA ALA A 286 46.54 -30.79 12.67
C ALA A 286 45.53 -29.68 13.07
N THR A 287 44.22 -29.95 13.32
CA THR A 287 43.49 -30.58 14.48
C THR A 287 43.56 -29.74 15.77
N SER A 288 42.55 -29.49 16.62
CA SER A 288 41.37 -30.22 17.16
C SER A 288 40.45 -29.20 17.91
N ALA A 289 39.11 -29.30 17.85
CA ALA A 289 38.16 -29.89 18.84
C ALA A 289 38.06 -29.23 20.24
N ALA A 290 36.85 -28.81 20.64
CA ALA A 290 36.07 -29.33 21.80
C ALA A 290 35.03 -28.32 22.35
N ALA A 291 33.97 -28.88 22.93
CA ALA A 291 32.66 -28.29 23.25
C ALA A 291 32.51 -27.77 24.70
N THR A 292 31.44 -27.02 24.99
CA THR A 292 30.66 -27.16 26.24
C THR A 292 29.31 -26.42 26.19
N SER A 293 28.34 -26.97 26.93
CA SER A 293 26.90 -26.70 26.92
C SER A 293 26.45 -25.73 28.02
N THR A 294 25.41 -24.90 27.78
CA THR A 294 24.51 -24.36 28.83
C THR A 294 23.13 -23.95 28.30
N LYS A 295 22.12 -24.18 29.14
CA LYS A 295 20.64 -24.04 29.08
C LYS A 295 20.09 -22.70 28.52
N PRO A 296 18.86 -22.63 27.94
CA PRO A 296 18.45 -21.51 27.10
C PRO A 296 18.14 -20.24 27.91
N ALA A 297 18.83 -19.16 27.57
CA ALA A 297 18.44 -17.81 27.95
C ALA A 297 17.18 -17.42 27.17
N GLN A 298 16.20 -16.83 27.86
CA GLN A 298 15.13 -16.08 27.23
C GLN A 298 15.76 -15.11 26.24
N ALA A 299 15.37 -15.19 24.97
CA ALA A 299 15.84 -14.29 23.94
C ALA A 299 15.57 -12.85 24.41
N ALA A 300 16.63 -12.09 24.65
CA ALA A 300 16.52 -10.66 24.86
C ALA A 300 15.72 -10.09 23.67
N GLN A 301 14.56 -9.50 23.93
CA GLN A 301 13.77 -8.84 22.90
C GLN A 301 14.62 -7.66 22.39
N SER A 302 15.19 -7.80 21.20
CA SER A 302 16.03 -6.78 20.56
C SER A 302 15.19 -5.91 19.64
N CYS A 303 15.66 -4.70 19.35
CA CYS A 303 15.08 -3.91 18.28
C CYS A 303 15.19 -4.66 16.95
N THR A 304 14.10 -4.66 16.19
CA THR A 304 14.05 -5.26 14.86
C THR A 304 14.51 -4.24 13.83
N PRO A 305 15.47 -4.60 12.95
CA PRO A 305 15.88 -3.75 11.85
C PRO A 305 14.79 -3.67 10.77
N HIS A 306 14.34 -2.47 10.43
CA HIS A 306 13.60 -2.20 9.20
C HIS A 306 14.48 -1.43 8.22
N ASP A 307 14.09 -1.40 6.96
CA ASP A 307 14.88 -0.79 5.88
C ASP A 307 15.33 0.65 6.23
N ASP A 308 14.51 1.40 6.97
CA ASP A 308 14.76 2.80 7.33
C ASP A 308 14.64 3.13 8.83
N HIS A 309 14.38 2.18 9.73
CA HIS A 309 14.32 2.49 11.16
C HIS A 309 14.45 1.25 12.02
N TRP A 310 14.75 1.45 13.30
CA TRP A 310 14.67 0.38 14.28
C TRP A 310 13.30 0.38 14.94
N HIS A 311 12.69 -0.80 15.00
CA HIS A 311 11.49 -0.97 15.79
C HIS A 311 11.83 -1.65 17.11
N CYS A 312 11.72 -0.93 18.22
CA CYS A 312 12.10 -1.41 19.54
C CYS A 312 10.88 -1.79 20.40
N PRO A 313 10.92 -2.93 21.11
CA PRO A 313 9.92 -3.24 22.13
C PRO A 313 9.87 -2.15 23.23
N PRO A 314 8.73 -1.97 23.91
CA PRO A 314 8.61 -0.97 24.98
C PRO A 314 9.71 -1.10 26.05
N GLY A 315 10.42 -0.01 26.31
CA GLY A 315 11.52 0.04 27.29
C GLY A 315 12.89 -0.42 26.78
N VAL A 316 12.99 -0.84 25.51
CA VAL A 316 14.28 -1.12 24.86
C VAL A 316 14.76 0.15 24.13
N PRO A 317 15.94 0.69 24.46
CA PRO A 317 16.47 1.87 23.78
C PRO A 317 16.87 1.57 22.34
N GLU A 318 16.57 2.51 21.44
CA GLU A 318 16.88 2.39 20.02
C GLU A 318 18.40 2.41 19.74
N PRO A 319 18.93 1.54 18.86
CA PRO A 319 20.32 1.60 18.44
C PRO A 319 20.65 2.95 17.76
N ALA A 320 21.82 3.49 18.06
CA ALA A 320 22.23 4.82 17.61
C ALA A 320 22.67 4.90 16.13
N GLY A 321 22.72 3.78 15.40
CA GLY A 321 23.09 3.74 13.99
C GLY A 321 22.08 2.89 13.22
N PRO A 322 21.86 3.14 11.90
CA PRO A 322 20.77 2.54 11.16
C PRO A 322 20.87 1.01 11.07
N PRO A 323 19.74 0.33 10.84
CA PRO A 323 19.73 -1.11 10.66
C PRO A 323 20.43 -1.52 9.35
N ALA A 324 21.15 -2.65 9.38
CA ALA A 324 22.00 -3.14 8.30
C ALA A 324 21.24 -3.99 7.27
#